data_AF-A0A7C6IFX6-F1
#
_entry.id   AF-A0A7C6IFX6-F1
#
_cell.length_a   1.000
_cell.length_b   1.000
_cell.length_c   1.000
_cell.angle_alpha   90.00
_cell.angle_beta   90.00
_cell.angle_gamma   90.00
#
_symmetry.space_group_name_H-M   'P 1'
#
loop_
_entity.id
_entity.type
_entity.pdbx_description
1 polymer ?
#
loop_
_entity_poly.entity_id
_entity_poly.type
_entity_poly.pdbx_seq_one_letter_code
_entity_poly.pdbx_strand_id
1 'polypeptide(L)'
;MAILAIIPVAVAAGYFGMNALGDSDDGDDATGLVVRAADPQERDGRSEATSSGQPPATAPDRPHFESGSITSRHIDDIKGEPFISGDWNSTDAPSLPQGAFTGPYLHQEDTEGRTDDSTFRARIEIIARGGWIEYPSLNCSGTLQYIGIQGGTRVYEEVITTGRRNCADTGTWWFRADPDNPDDIAGYYESTEGRWRVTGLFTLDES
;
A
#
# COMPACT_ATOMS: atom_id res chain seq x y z
N MET A 1 12.88 45.23 15.36
CA MET A 1 13.41 43.85 15.29
C MET A 1 12.61 43.00 16.23
N ALA A 2 11.75 42.12 15.71
CA ALA A 2 10.94 41.21 16.50
C ALA A 2 11.54 39.80 16.37
N ILE A 3 11.87 39.19 17.50
CA ILE A 3 12.42 37.83 17.59
C ILE A 3 11.24 36.86 17.60
N LEU A 4 11.09 36.07 16.54
CA LEU A 4 10.13 34.98 16.45
C LEU A 4 10.70 33.78 17.22
N ALA A 5 10.16 33.51 18.41
CA ALA A 5 10.46 32.30 19.17
C ALA A 5 9.67 31.12 18.57
N ILE A 6 10.37 30.18 17.94
CA ILE A 6 9.78 28.91 17.47
C ILE A 6 9.64 28.01 18.70
N ILE A 7 8.40 27.74 19.11
CA ILE A 7 8.05 26.76 20.14
C ILE A 7 8.02 25.39 19.45
N PRO A 8 8.84 24.40 19.85
CA PRO A 8 8.67 23.03 19.36
C PRO A 8 7.45 22.41 20.05
N VAL A 9 6.38 22.20 19.29
CA VAL A 9 5.26 21.36 19.71
C VAL A 9 5.72 19.90 19.56
N ALA A 10 6.11 19.29 20.67
CA ALA A 10 6.30 17.86 20.77
C ALA A 10 4.92 17.19 20.72
N VAL A 11 4.59 16.53 19.60
CA VAL A 11 3.44 15.62 19.55
C VAL A 11 3.91 14.25 20.01
N ALA A 12 3.58 13.92 21.25
CA ALA A 12 3.68 12.57 21.77
C ALA A 12 2.54 11.73 21.15
N ALA A 13 2.86 10.80 20.27
CA ALA A 13 1.93 9.76 19.86
C ALA A 13 1.82 8.74 20.99
N GLY A 14 0.80 8.91 21.84
CA GLY A 14 0.39 7.93 22.84
C GLY A 14 -0.47 6.83 22.21
N TYR A 15 -0.13 5.59 22.54
CA TYR A 15 -0.85 4.34 22.28
C TYR A 15 -2.37 4.40 22.49
N PHE A 16 -3.12 3.71 21.62
CA PHE A 16 -4.22 2.82 22.04
C PHE A 16 -4.26 1.58 21.15
N GLY A 17 -3.87 0.45 21.73
CA GLY A 17 -4.38 -0.85 21.31
C GLY A 17 -5.61 -1.19 22.14
N MET A 18 -6.64 -1.74 21.52
CA MET A 18 -7.65 -2.55 22.20
C MET A 18 -8.08 -3.70 21.29
N ASN A 19 -7.93 -4.90 21.85
CA ASN A 19 -8.49 -6.16 21.38
C ASN A 19 -10.01 -6.05 21.25
N ALA A 20 -10.57 -6.65 20.19
CA ALA A 20 -11.95 -7.13 20.20
C ALA A 20 -11.94 -8.57 19.71
N LEU A 21 -11.86 -9.49 20.68
CA LEU A 21 -12.37 -10.85 20.51
C LEU A 21 -13.90 -10.76 20.51
N GLY A 22 -14.53 -11.21 19.43
CA GLY A 22 -15.98 -11.43 19.33
C GLY A 22 -16.20 -12.81 18.74
N ASP A 23 -16.62 -13.73 19.61
CA ASP A 23 -16.80 -15.15 19.35
C ASP A 23 -18.31 -15.47 19.17
N SER A 24 -18.62 -16.40 18.25
CA SER A 24 -19.88 -17.17 18.09
C SER A 24 -21.18 -16.37 17.73
N ASP A 25 -22.15 -16.82 16.91
CA ASP A 25 -22.67 -18.17 16.65
C ASP A 25 -23.59 -18.21 15.38
N ASP A 26 -23.77 -19.43 14.84
CA ASP A 26 -24.89 -20.02 14.08
C ASP A 26 -25.48 -19.45 12.76
N GLY A 27 -25.68 -20.33 11.76
CA GLY A 27 -26.82 -20.23 10.83
C GLY A 27 -26.65 -20.80 9.42
N ASP A 28 -27.17 -22.02 9.21
CA ASP A 28 -27.15 -22.90 8.03
C ASP A 28 -27.58 -22.35 6.64
N ASP A 29 -27.07 -23.08 5.64
CA ASP A 29 -27.67 -23.47 4.35
C ASP A 29 -28.15 -22.41 3.34
N ALA A 30 -27.37 -22.25 2.28
CA ALA A 30 -27.93 -22.16 0.93
C ALA A 30 -26.97 -22.74 -0.13
N THR A 31 -27.46 -23.82 -0.73
CA THR A 31 -26.96 -24.54 -1.89
C THR A 31 -26.50 -23.63 -3.06
N GLY A 32 -25.24 -23.79 -3.49
CA GLY A 32 -24.68 -23.14 -4.67
C GLY A 32 -23.83 -24.10 -5.51
N LEU A 33 -24.50 -24.85 -6.37
CA LEU A 33 -24.05 -25.55 -7.58
C LEU A 33 -22.53 -25.59 -7.88
N VAL A 34 -21.88 -26.71 -7.54
CA VAL A 34 -20.56 -27.10 -8.08
C VAL A 34 -20.76 -27.80 -9.42
N VAL A 35 -20.36 -27.19 -10.53
CA VAL A 35 -20.25 -27.89 -11.82
C VAL A 35 -18.93 -28.68 -11.81
N ARG A 36 -19.09 -30.01 -11.90
CA ARG A 36 -18.02 -31.00 -11.88
C ARG A 36 -17.08 -30.86 -13.08
N ALA A 37 -15.78 -30.90 -12.77
CA ALA A 37 -14.72 -31.22 -13.69
C ALA A 37 -14.94 -32.61 -14.33
N ALA A 38 -14.53 -32.75 -15.59
CA ALA A 38 -14.33 -34.02 -16.25
C ALA A 38 -12.88 -34.48 -16.04
N ASP A 39 -12.71 -35.69 -15.53
CA ASP A 39 -11.47 -36.48 -15.43
C ASP A 39 -11.65 -37.72 -16.33
N PRO A 40 -10.67 -38.63 -16.53
CA PRO A 40 -9.20 -38.50 -16.61
C PRO A 40 -8.62 -39.28 -17.83
N GLN A 41 -7.31 -39.15 -18.14
CA GLN A 41 -6.51 -40.27 -18.69
C GLN A 41 -5.01 -40.15 -18.31
N GLU A 42 -4.64 -40.89 -17.26
CA GLU A 42 -3.56 -41.90 -17.19
C GLU A 42 -2.28 -41.73 -18.06
N ARG A 43 -1.10 -41.64 -17.40
CA ARG A 43 -0.04 -42.68 -17.49
C ARG A 43 1.17 -42.44 -16.58
N ASP A 44 1.66 -43.58 -16.07
CA ASP A 44 2.75 -43.84 -15.14
C ASP A 44 4.13 -43.24 -15.47
N GLY A 45 4.91 -43.00 -14.41
CA GLY A 45 6.35 -42.72 -14.50
C GLY A 45 7.06 -42.64 -13.14
N ARG A 46 7.36 -43.81 -12.56
CA ARG A 46 8.18 -44.06 -11.36
C ARG A 46 9.57 -43.40 -11.40
N SER A 47 10.02 -42.81 -10.28
CA SER A 47 11.42 -42.87 -9.80
C SER A 47 11.54 -42.38 -8.35
N GLU A 48 12.03 -43.25 -7.48
CA GLU A 48 12.54 -42.94 -6.14
C GLU A 48 13.93 -42.32 -6.23
N ALA A 49 14.21 -41.29 -5.43
CA ALA A 49 15.56 -41.01 -4.92
C ALA A 49 15.47 -40.22 -3.60
N THR A 50 15.89 -40.87 -2.53
CA THR A 50 16.24 -40.27 -1.24
C THR A 50 17.46 -39.34 -1.37
N SER A 51 17.41 -38.13 -0.81
CA SER A 51 18.58 -37.54 -0.14
C SER A 51 18.20 -36.32 0.70
N SER A 52 18.65 -36.37 1.95
CA SER A 52 18.60 -35.37 3.01
C SER A 52 19.23 -34.04 2.64
N GLY A 53 18.50 -32.95 2.84
CA GLY A 53 19.00 -31.58 2.84
C GLY A 53 17.94 -30.66 3.44
N GLN A 54 18.03 -30.41 4.73
CA GLN A 54 17.16 -29.47 5.43
C GLN A 54 17.41 -28.07 4.87
N PRO A 55 16.44 -27.41 4.21
CA PRO A 55 16.65 -26.06 3.73
C PRO A 55 16.78 -25.10 4.93
N PRO A 56 17.64 -24.07 4.84
CA PRO A 56 17.76 -23.07 5.89
C PRO A 56 16.38 -22.44 6.14
N ALA A 57 16.07 -22.16 7.41
CA ALA A 57 14.82 -21.54 7.84
C ALA A 57 14.51 -20.33 6.94
N THR A 58 13.52 -20.49 6.07
CA THR A 58 13.01 -19.42 5.22
C THR A 58 12.56 -18.31 6.15
N ALA A 59 13.05 -17.09 5.89
CA ALA A 59 12.43 -15.89 6.43
C ALA A 59 10.91 -15.99 6.21
N PRO A 60 10.07 -15.49 7.15
CA PRO A 60 8.61 -15.56 6.97
C PRO A 60 8.28 -15.03 5.58
N ASP A 61 7.50 -15.80 4.82
CA ASP A 61 7.05 -15.49 3.46
C ASP A 61 6.50 -14.07 3.48
N ARG A 62 7.34 -13.11 3.07
CA ARG A 62 6.92 -11.74 2.89
C ARG A 62 5.85 -11.78 1.81
N PRO A 63 4.72 -11.10 1.97
CA PRO A 63 3.63 -11.17 1.01
C PRO A 63 4.16 -10.90 -0.40
N HIS A 64 4.11 -11.93 -1.24
CA HIS A 64 4.43 -11.86 -2.66
C HIS A 64 3.20 -11.29 -3.35
N PHE A 65 3.30 -10.04 -3.77
CA PHE A 65 2.20 -9.36 -4.43
C PHE A 65 2.40 -9.43 -5.94
N GLU A 66 1.52 -10.13 -6.65
CA GLU A 66 1.53 -10.20 -8.12
C GLU A 66 1.03 -8.88 -8.73
N SER A 67 1.73 -8.34 -9.75
CA SER A 67 1.48 -7.02 -10.37
C SER A 67 0.04 -6.81 -10.86
N GLY A 68 -0.68 -7.91 -11.18
CA GLY A 68 -2.06 -7.88 -11.66
C GLY A 68 -3.13 -7.69 -10.58
N SER A 69 -2.75 -7.57 -9.30
CA SER A 69 -3.67 -7.65 -8.17
C SER A 69 -3.60 -6.45 -7.21
N ILE A 70 -3.13 -5.27 -7.64
CA ILE A 70 -3.11 -4.09 -6.75
C ILE A 70 -4.55 -3.75 -6.35
N THR A 71 -4.91 -4.15 -5.14
CA THR A 71 -6.25 -4.07 -4.57
C THR A 71 -6.15 -3.55 -3.15
N SER A 72 -7.24 -3.00 -2.61
CA SER A 72 -7.25 -2.46 -1.25
C SER A 72 -7.02 -3.51 -0.17
N ARG A 73 -7.18 -4.81 -0.46
CA ARG A 73 -6.78 -5.89 0.45
C ARG A 73 -5.30 -5.80 0.83
N HIS A 74 -4.45 -5.40 -0.11
CA HIS A 74 -3.02 -5.26 0.14
C HIS A 74 -2.70 -4.19 1.19
N ILE A 75 -3.58 -3.19 1.37
CA ILE A 75 -3.40 -2.19 2.44
C ILE A 75 -3.44 -2.87 3.80
N ASP A 76 -4.36 -3.80 4.02
CA ASP A 76 -4.48 -4.52 5.30
C ASP A 76 -3.28 -5.46 5.52
N ASP A 77 -2.83 -6.16 4.49
CA ASP A 77 -1.63 -7.02 4.54
C ASP A 77 -0.38 -6.19 4.88
N ILE A 78 -0.19 -5.04 4.23
CA ILE A 78 0.91 -4.11 4.52
C ILE A 78 0.82 -3.63 5.97
N LYS A 79 -0.37 -3.22 6.43
CA LYS A 79 -0.57 -2.69 7.79
C LYS A 79 -0.45 -3.75 8.89
N GLY A 80 -0.62 -5.03 8.57
CA GLY A 80 -0.37 -6.14 9.47
C GLY A 80 1.11 -6.32 9.82
N GLU A 81 2.02 -5.78 9.00
CA GLU A 81 3.47 -5.88 9.20
C GLU A 81 4.01 -4.77 10.12
N PRO A 82 5.12 -5.01 10.84
CA PRO A 82 5.73 -4.01 11.71
C PRO A 82 6.13 -2.73 10.96
N PHE A 83 5.73 -1.59 11.50
CA PHE A 83 6.22 -0.29 11.03
C PHE A 83 7.62 -0.01 11.59
N ILE A 84 8.56 0.30 10.70
CA ILE A 84 9.92 0.67 11.04
C ILE A 84 10.11 2.15 10.67
N SER A 85 10.03 3.03 11.67
CA SER A 85 10.44 4.43 11.50
C SER A 85 11.94 4.45 11.18
N GLY A 86 12.39 5.27 10.24
CA GLY A 86 13.83 5.25 9.96
C GLY A 86 14.32 6.22 8.92
N ASP A 87 15.63 6.11 8.68
CA ASP A 87 16.35 6.85 7.65
C ASP A 87 16.07 6.24 6.27
N TRP A 88 15.82 7.10 5.29
CA TRP A 88 15.69 6.77 3.87
C TRP A 88 16.82 5.89 3.32
N ASN A 89 18.02 6.06 3.88
CA ASN A 89 19.24 5.33 3.49
C ASN A 89 19.45 4.01 4.24
N SER A 90 18.47 3.53 5.01
CA SER A 90 18.57 2.21 5.63
C SER A 90 18.79 1.14 4.57
N THR A 91 19.74 0.23 4.80
CA THR A 91 19.99 -0.93 3.91
C THR A 91 18.79 -1.86 3.82
N ASP A 92 17.87 -1.77 4.78
CA ASP A 92 16.64 -2.55 4.82
C ASP A 92 15.50 -1.88 4.04
N ALA A 93 15.70 -0.66 3.53
CA ALA A 93 14.69 0.08 2.78
C ALA A 93 14.61 -0.46 1.34
N PRO A 94 13.41 -0.89 0.87
CA PRO A 94 13.24 -1.33 -0.51
C PRO A 94 13.64 -0.21 -1.47
N SER A 95 14.33 -0.52 -2.56
CA SER A 95 14.64 0.48 -3.59
C SER A 95 13.35 0.98 -4.23
N LEU A 96 13.26 2.29 -4.44
CA LEU A 96 12.15 2.92 -5.15
C LEU A 96 12.76 3.83 -6.23
N PRO A 97 12.30 3.77 -7.49
CA PRO A 97 12.79 4.67 -8.52
C PRO A 97 12.46 6.12 -8.15
N GLN A 98 13.35 7.04 -8.54
CA GLN A 98 13.19 8.47 -8.30
C GLN A 98 12.79 9.15 -9.60
N GLY A 99 11.99 10.21 -9.51
CA GLY A 99 11.50 10.95 -10.67
C GLY A 99 10.02 11.29 -10.57
N ALA A 100 9.47 11.76 -11.69
CA ALA A 100 8.06 12.06 -11.84
C ALA A 100 7.32 10.86 -12.42
N PHE A 101 6.13 10.58 -11.89
CA PHE A 101 5.29 9.46 -12.31
C PHE A 101 3.84 9.90 -12.42
N THR A 102 3.08 9.29 -13.33
CA THR A 102 1.65 9.49 -13.46
C THR A 102 0.90 8.19 -13.17
N GLY A 103 -0.11 8.26 -12.31
CA GLY A 103 -1.10 7.22 -12.11
C GLY A 103 -2.41 7.62 -12.79
N PRO A 104 -2.69 7.19 -14.04
CA PRO A 104 -3.86 7.65 -14.79
C PRO A 104 -5.18 6.98 -14.36
N TYR A 105 -5.11 5.83 -13.70
CA TYR A 105 -6.25 4.98 -13.33
C TYR A 105 -6.10 4.42 -11.91
N LEU A 106 -6.05 5.31 -10.91
CA LEU A 106 -6.01 4.90 -9.51
C LEU A 106 -7.42 4.55 -9.05
N HIS A 107 -7.62 3.35 -8.52
CA HIS A 107 -8.89 2.88 -7.99
C HIS A 107 -9.09 3.38 -6.56
N GLN A 108 -10.22 3.99 -6.29
CA GLN A 108 -10.60 4.54 -4.99
C GLN A 108 -11.85 3.83 -4.46
N GLU A 109 -11.76 3.36 -3.22
CA GLU A 109 -12.85 2.75 -2.46
C GLU A 109 -13.29 3.68 -1.32
N ASP A 110 -14.60 3.75 -1.08
CA ASP A 110 -15.18 4.33 0.14
C ASP A 110 -15.42 3.20 1.15
N THR A 111 -14.59 3.12 2.19
CA THR A 111 -14.69 2.06 3.21
C THR A 111 -15.98 2.12 4.02
N GLU A 112 -16.67 3.26 4.01
CA GLU A 112 -17.99 3.43 4.63
C GLU A 112 -19.15 3.05 3.69
N GLY A 113 -18.88 2.75 2.42
CA GLY A 113 -19.88 2.39 1.42
C GLY A 113 -20.90 3.49 1.12
N ARG A 114 -20.57 4.76 1.36
CA ARG A 114 -21.48 5.90 1.13
C ARG A 114 -21.46 6.38 -0.31
N THR A 115 -20.39 6.07 -1.05
CA THR A 115 -20.26 6.34 -2.48
C THR A 115 -19.73 5.11 -3.21
N ASP A 116 -20.09 4.97 -4.49
CA ASP A 116 -19.50 3.95 -5.35
C ASP A 116 -18.00 4.17 -5.52
N ASP A 117 -17.28 3.07 -5.76
CA ASP A 117 -15.87 3.13 -6.10
C ASP A 117 -15.67 3.98 -7.36
N SER A 118 -14.53 4.68 -7.40
CA SER A 118 -14.22 5.58 -8.50
C SER A 118 -12.78 5.41 -8.97
N THR A 119 -12.46 6.04 -10.09
CA THR A 119 -11.08 6.14 -10.55
C THR A 119 -10.68 7.59 -10.67
N PHE A 120 -9.44 7.90 -10.29
CA PHE A 120 -8.89 9.24 -10.45
C PHE A 120 -7.44 9.19 -10.94
N ARG A 121 -6.96 10.37 -11.33
CA ARG A 121 -5.58 10.59 -11.76
C ARG A 121 -4.78 11.26 -10.66
N ALA A 122 -3.58 10.75 -10.39
CA ALA A 122 -2.57 11.49 -9.64
C ALA A 122 -1.26 11.57 -10.41
N ARG A 123 -0.47 12.59 -10.05
CA ARG A 123 0.92 12.73 -10.43
C ARG A 123 1.74 12.81 -9.17
N ILE A 124 2.87 12.13 -9.13
CA ILE A 124 3.80 12.17 -8.02
C ILE A 124 5.19 12.50 -8.52
N GLU A 125 5.99 13.13 -7.68
CA GLU A 125 7.44 13.11 -7.81
C GLU A 125 8.03 12.55 -6.53
N ILE A 126 8.90 11.55 -6.67
CA ILE A 126 9.61 10.94 -5.56
C ILE A 126 11.08 11.37 -5.61
N ILE A 127 11.50 12.11 -4.58
CA ILE A 127 12.87 12.65 -4.44
C ILE A 127 13.42 12.37 -3.05
N ALA A 128 14.31 11.38 -2.95
CA ALA A 128 14.91 10.97 -1.69
C ALA A 128 13.88 10.93 -0.53
N ARG A 129 14.03 11.80 0.49
CA ARG A 129 13.18 11.83 1.69
C ARG A 129 11.82 12.53 1.51
N GLY A 130 11.51 13.03 0.33
CA GLY A 130 10.28 13.76 0.10
C GLY A 130 9.72 13.57 -1.30
N GLY A 131 8.77 14.43 -1.63
CA GLY A 131 8.10 14.42 -2.90
C GLY A 131 6.94 15.39 -2.93
N TRP A 132 6.24 15.42 -4.04
CA TRP A 132 4.94 16.07 -4.16
C TRP A 132 3.94 15.12 -4.79
N ILE A 133 2.67 15.44 -4.59
CA ILE A 133 1.55 14.76 -5.21
C ILE A 133 0.53 15.79 -5.69
N GLU A 134 -0.01 15.59 -6.89
CA GLU A 134 -1.07 16.39 -7.48
C GLU A 134 -2.22 15.48 -7.88
N TYR A 135 -3.43 15.94 -7.61
CA TYR A 135 -4.68 15.33 -8.04
C TYR A 135 -5.40 16.29 -8.99
N PRO A 136 -5.07 16.29 -10.30
CA PRO A 136 -5.58 17.30 -11.22
C PRO A 136 -7.11 17.33 -11.30
N SER A 137 -7.76 16.17 -11.28
CA SER A 137 -9.23 16.06 -11.33
C SER A 137 -9.91 16.62 -10.09
N LEU A 138 -9.21 16.63 -8.95
CA LEU A 138 -9.71 17.14 -7.67
C LEU A 138 -9.23 18.58 -7.41
N ASN A 139 -8.35 19.12 -8.25
CA ASN A 139 -7.75 20.45 -8.09
C ASN A 139 -7.15 20.63 -6.67
N CYS A 140 -6.35 19.66 -6.24
CA CYS A 140 -5.59 19.71 -4.99
C CYS A 140 -4.19 19.14 -5.18
N SER A 141 -3.27 19.54 -4.31
CA SER A 141 -1.89 19.06 -4.30
C SER A 141 -1.29 19.13 -2.90
N GLY A 142 -0.30 18.30 -2.66
CA GLY A 142 0.35 18.16 -1.38
C GLY A 142 1.81 17.78 -1.47
N THR A 143 2.42 17.66 -0.30
CA THR A 143 3.78 17.14 -0.13
C THR A 143 3.73 15.70 0.34
N LEU A 144 4.72 14.91 -0.07
CA LEU A 144 4.98 13.58 0.47
C LEU A 144 6.23 13.67 1.36
N GLN A 145 6.13 13.18 2.59
CA GLN A 145 7.25 13.12 3.52
C GLN A 145 7.52 11.67 3.92
N TYR A 146 8.72 11.17 3.66
CA TYR A 146 9.08 9.81 4.07
C TYR A 146 9.10 9.67 5.59
N ILE A 147 8.42 8.65 6.12
CA ILE A 147 8.31 8.38 7.56
C ILE A 147 8.86 7.01 7.97
N GLY A 148 9.01 6.06 7.04
CA GLY A 148 9.53 4.74 7.38
C GLY A 148 9.23 3.66 6.35
N ILE A 149 9.27 2.41 6.80
CA ILE A 149 9.03 1.22 5.98
C ILE A 149 7.96 0.36 6.67
N GLN A 150 7.09 -0.24 5.87
CA GLN A 150 6.09 -1.20 6.36
C GLN A 150 5.74 -2.19 5.25
N GLY A 151 5.63 -3.48 5.55
CA GLY A 151 5.20 -4.49 4.57
C GLY A 151 5.97 -4.50 3.25
N GLY A 152 7.28 -4.21 3.29
CA GLY A 152 8.11 -4.12 2.08
C GLY A 152 7.84 -2.89 1.20
N THR A 153 7.21 -1.86 1.75
CA THR A 153 6.94 -0.58 1.07
C THR A 153 7.60 0.58 1.80
N ARG A 154 7.91 1.65 1.06
CA ARG A 154 8.28 2.95 1.63
C ARG A 154 7.02 3.71 1.99
N VAL A 155 6.98 4.21 3.23
CA VAL A 155 5.81 4.90 3.78
C VAL A 155 6.05 6.40 3.78
N TYR A 156 5.08 7.13 3.26
CA TYR A 156 5.06 8.58 3.19
C TYR A 156 3.80 9.13 3.84
N GLU A 157 3.96 10.17 4.64
CA GLU A 157 2.86 11.02 5.06
C GLU A 157 2.55 12.02 3.94
N GLU A 158 1.27 12.11 3.58
CA GLU A 158 0.75 13.15 2.70
C GLU A 158 0.19 14.30 3.52
N VAL A 159 0.55 15.52 3.12
CA VAL A 159 -0.05 16.75 3.63
C VAL A 159 -0.54 17.60 2.46
N ILE A 160 -1.84 17.82 2.35
CA ILE A 160 -2.41 18.67 1.31
C ILE A 160 -2.05 20.14 1.59
N THR A 161 -1.39 20.78 0.63
CA THR A 161 -0.93 22.18 0.70
C THR A 161 -1.84 23.13 -0.08
N THR A 162 -2.49 22.63 -1.14
CA THR A 162 -3.39 23.41 -2.01
C THR A 162 -4.68 22.64 -2.25
N GLY A 163 -5.82 23.32 -2.31
CA GLY A 163 -7.09 22.67 -2.66
C GLY A 163 -7.71 21.81 -1.56
N ARG A 164 -7.36 22.03 -0.28
CA ARG A 164 -7.82 21.29 0.92
C ARG A 164 -9.32 21.02 0.99
N ARG A 165 -10.16 21.91 0.48
CA ARG A 165 -11.62 21.71 0.45
C ARG A 165 -12.08 20.60 -0.50
N ASN A 166 -11.20 20.10 -1.37
CA ASN A 166 -11.51 19.12 -2.41
C ASN A 166 -10.94 17.72 -2.10
N CYS A 167 -10.08 17.60 -1.09
CA CYS A 167 -9.32 16.38 -0.79
C CYS A 167 -9.27 16.13 0.71
N ALA A 168 -9.00 14.89 1.12
CA ALA A 168 -8.67 14.61 2.52
C ALA A 168 -7.43 15.41 2.92
N ASP A 169 -7.45 16.07 4.08
CA ASP A 169 -6.37 17.00 4.45
C ASP A 169 -5.02 16.30 4.71
N THR A 170 -5.05 15.00 5.05
CA THR A 170 -3.88 14.16 5.32
C THR A 170 -4.18 12.69 4.99
N GLY A 171 -3.13 11.93 4.71
CA GLY A 171 -3.19 10.48 4.54
C GLY A 171 -1.82 9.84 4.53
N THR A 172 -1.79 8.52 4.38
CA THR A 172 -0.55 7.74 4.29
C THR A 172 -0.49 7.06 2.94
N TRP A 173 0.66 7.19 2.28
CA TRP A 173 1.00 6.44 1.07
C TRP A 173 2.05 5.38 1.39
N TRP A 174 1.85 4.17 0.87
CA TRP A 174 2.82 3.10 0.80
C TRP A 174 3.21 2.90 -0.66
N PHE A 175 4.50 2.98 -0.97
CA PHE A 175 5.02 2.82 -2.33
C PHE A 175 6.03 1.67 -2.40
N ARG A 176 6.00 0.93 -3.50
CA ARG A 176 7.08 -0.01 -3.85
C ARG A 176 7.26 -0.03 -5.35
N ALA A 177 8.46 -0.42 -5.80
CA ALA A 177 8.65 -0.74 -7.21
C ALA A 177 7.72 -1.90 -7.61
N ASP A 178 7.15 -1.82 -8.81
CA ASP A 178 6.40 -2.95 -9.37
C ASP A 178 7.36 -4.13 -9.62
N PRO A 179 7.10 -5.34 -9.06
CA PRO A 179 7.94 -6.51 -9.30
C PRO A 179 8.10 -6.87 -10.78
N ASP A 180 7.09 -6.57 -11.61
CA ASP A 180 7.11 -6.94 -13.03
C ASP A 180 7.73 -5.85 -13.91
N ASN A 181 7.65 -4.59 -13.49
CA ASN A 181 8.34 -3.47 -14.11
C ASN A 181 8.98 -2.56 -13.04
N PRO A 182 10.25 -2.77 -12.67
CA PRO A 182 10.90 -2.02 -11.59
C PRO A 182 11.02 -0.51 -11.79
N ASP A 183 10.77 -0.02 -13.01
CA ASP A 183 10.72 1.41 -13.34
C ASP A 183 9.35 2.04 -13.01
N ASP A 184 8.33 1.22 -12.75
CA ASP A 184 7.00 1.65 -12.29
C ASP A 184 6.86 1.54 -10.77
N ILE A 185 5.91 2.29 -10.21
CA ILE A 185 5.62 2.32 -8.78
C ILE A 185 4.20 1.84 -8.51
N ALA A 186 4.05 0.80 -7.70
CA ALA A 186 2.78 0.46 -7.07
C ALA A 186 2.55 1.37 -5.86
N GLY A 187 1.40 2.03 -5.81
CA GLY A 187 0.99 2.91 -4.71
C GLY A 187 -0.27 2.42 -4.02
N TYR A 188 -0.27 2.55 -2.70
CA TYR A 188 -1.39 2.27 -1.81
C TYR A 188 -1.60 3.46 -0.90
N TYR A 189 -2.84 3.87 -0.68
CA TYR A 189 -3.18 5.03 0.13
C TYR A 189 -4.29 4.71 1.10
N GLU A 190 -4.21 5.32 2.28
CA GLU A 190 -5.33 5.42 3.20
C GLU A 190 -5.39 6.84 3.76
N SER A 191 -6.57 7.47 3.68
CA SER A 191 -6.81 8.76 4.33
C SER A 191 -6.70 8.60 5.85
N THR A 192 -6.28 9.64 6.57
CA THR A 192 -6.15 9.60 8.04
C THR A 192 -7.47 9.27 8.77
N GLU A 193 -8.61 9.65 8.19
CA GLU A 193 -9.94 9.32 8.71
C GLU A 193 -10.37 7.87 8.44
N GLY A 194 -9.57 7.10 7.69
CA GLY A 194 -9.82 5.70 7.34
C GLY A 194 -10.91 5.49 6.28
N ARG A 195 -11.50 6.57 5.76
CA ARG A 195 -12.62 6.51 4.81
C ARG A 195 -12.18 6.13 3.40
N TRP A 196 -11.11 6.74 2.90
CA TRP A 196 -10.68 6.54 1.53
C TRP A 196 -9.49 5.61 1.48
N ARG A 197 -9.60 4.59 0.64
CA ARG A 197 -8.50 3.72 0.24
C ARG A 197 -8.26 3.85 -1.25
N VAL A 198 -7.00 3.95 -1.66
CA VAL A 198 -6.64 4.07 -3.08
C VAL A 198 -5.52 3.12 -3.42
N THR A 199 -5.63 2.49 -4.58
CA THR A 199 -4.60 1.61 -5.12
C THR A 199 -4.38 1.85 -6.61
N GLY A 200 -3.13 1.74 -7.06
CA GLY A 200 -2.85 1.67 -8.49
C GLY A 200 -1.36 1.73 -8.84
N LEU A 201 -1.09 1.74 -10.14
CA LEU A 201 0.23 1.89 -10.72
C LEU A 201 0.49 3.34 -11.12
N PHE A 202 1.74 3.76 -10.90
CA PHE A 202 2.32 5.00 -11.35
C PHE A 202 3.45 4.66 -12.33
N THR A 203 3.32 5.13 -13.57
CA THR A 203 4.32 4.92 -14.62
C THR A 203 5.20 6.16 -14.76
N LEU A 204 6.47 5.97 -15.12
CA LEU A 204 7.41 7.07 -15.33
C LEU A 204 6.82 8.11 -16.30
N ASP A 205 6.87 9.39 -15.93
CA ASP A 205 6.45 10.49 -16.79
C ASP A 205 7.64 10.88 -17.69
N GLU A 206 7.57 10.53 -18.98
CA GLU A 206 8.63 10.83 -19.96
C GLU A 206 8.59 12.29 -20.49
N SER A 207 7.80 13.17 -19.84
CA SER A 207 7.48 14.52 -20.30
C SER A 207 8.65 15.51 -20.34
#